data_AF-A0A7Y9T4F5-F1
#
_entry.id   AF-A0A7Y9T4F5-F1
#
_cell.length_a   1.000
_cell.length_b   1.000
_cell.length_c   1.000
_cell.angle_alpha   90.00
_cell.angle_beta   90.00
_cell.angle_gamma   90.00
#
_symmetry.space_group_name_H-M   'P 1'
#
loop_
_entity.id
_entity.type
_entity.pdbx_description
1 polymer ?
#
loop_
_entity_poly.entity_id
_entity_poly.type
_entity_poly.pdbx_seq_one_letter_code
_entity_poly.pdbx_strand_id
1 'polypeptide(L)'
;MRIIYLSRMPFIFATLAVLPSTPAMASSAPITHANGTPIENIGRPERVRIEKMLDKALSEAAENLALIEGQTGFNIRTRLVPERRTVIIDLGGRAVPSHTGAELEDQQHRLALVALDLLRGVVAVDGAEFQFAGHDIHQLRPDPLPPIEPRQRQGSRTNVAPPKVALAGGHGLYFNYQYNDWRAQRHPSNGITEDFITPYVARVAWLTDASGIKTKEVEYTYSCTANA
;
A
#
# COMPACT_ATOMS: atom_id res chain seq x y z
N MET A 1 -58.61 -16.39 57.18
CA MET A 1 -58.29 -17.37 56.13
C MET A 1 -57.61 -16.62 54.98
N ARG A 2 -56.36 -16.98 54.71
CA ARG A 2 -55.40 -16.55 53.66
C ARG A 2 -55.30 -15.07 53.22
N ILE A 3 -54.16 -14.52 53.63
CA ILE A 3 -53.40 -13.37 53.13
C ILE A 3 -53.00 -13.56 51.66
N ILE A 4 -53.19 -12.52 50.84
CA ILE A 4 -52.32 -12.21 49.68
C ILE A 4 -52.15 -10.69 49.63
N TYR A 5 -51.02 -10.20 50.16
CA TYR A 5 -50.51 -8.85 49.87
C TYR A 5 -49.52 -8.99 48.71
N LEU A 6 -49.85 -8.41 47.55
CA LEU A 6 -48.90 -8.25 46.46
C LEU A 6 -47.96 -7.09 46.77
N SER A 7 -46.70 -7.44 46.93
CA SER A 7 -45.55 -6.54 47.10
C SER A 7 -45.40 -5.60 45.91
N ARG A 8 -45.27 -4.30 46.21
CA ARG A 8 -44.82 -3.26 45.27
C ARG A 8 -43.32 -3.44 45.02
N MET A 9 -42.94 -3.90 43.83
CA MET A 9 -41.58 -3.79 43.31
C MET A 9 -41.40 -2.39 42.68
N PRO A 10 -40.38 -1.61 43.06
CA PRO A 10 -40.03 -0.40 42.34
C PRO A 10 -39.32 -0.75 41.02
N PHE A 11 -39.86 -0.25 39.91
CA PHE A 11 -39.17 -0.23 38.62
C PHE A 11 -37.93 0.66 38.73
N ILE A 12 -36.75 0.05 38.82
CA ILE A 12 -35.48 0.74 38.66
C ILE A 12 -35.30 1.00 37.17
N PHE A 13 -35.46 2.26 36.75
CA PHE A 13 -34.98 2.73 35.46
C PHE A 13 -33.44 2.66 35.47
N ALA A 14 -32.88 1.63 34.85
CA ALA A 14 -31.46 1.61 34.51
C ALA A 14 -31.24 2.59 33.34
N THR A 15 -30.86 3.82 33.65
CA THR A 15 -30.29 4.75 32.67
C THR A 15 -28.96 4.15 32.18
N LEU A 16 -28.99 3.55 30.99
CA LEU A 16 -27.80 3.13 30.27
C LEU A 16 -27.05 4.39 29.83
N ALA A 17 -26.01 4.77 30.58
CA ALA A 17 -25.09 5.82 30.18
C ALA A 17 -24.33 5.33 28.93
N VAL A 18 -24.74 5.81 27.76
CA VAL A 18 -23.95 5.69 26.53
C VAL A 18 -22.72 6.57 26.71
N LEU A 19 -21.62 5.97 27.14
CA LEU A 19 -20.31 6.59 27.04
C LEU A 19 -20.04 6.83 25.55
N PRO A 20 -19.72 8.06 25.10
CA PRO A 20 -19.18 8.25 23.77
C PRO A 20 -17.84 7.52 23.74
N SER A 21 -17.82 6.35 23.11
CA SER A 21 -16.60 5.71 22.66
C SER A 21 -15.98 6.64 21.63
N THR A 22 -15.12 7.55 22.09
CA THR A 22 -14.15 8.20 21.22
C THR A 22 -13.43 7.08 20.49
N PRO A 23 -13.47 7.01 19.14
CA PRO A 23 -12.59 6.10 18.46
C PRO A 23 -11.20 6.47 18.92
N ALA A 24 -10.53 5.54 19.61
CA ALA A 24 -9.10 5.63 19.77
C ALA A 24 -8.58 5.71 18.34
N MET A 25 -8.24 6.93 17.91
CA MET A 25 -7.30 7.12 16.83
C MET A 25 -6.15 6.21 17.23
N ALA A 26 -6.00 5.10 16.52
CA ALA A 26 -4.78 4.35 16.56
C ALA A 26 -3.73 5.39 16.18
N SER A 27 -3.10 5.98 17.20
CA SER A 27 -1.77 6.52 17.06
C SER A 27 -1.05 5.38 16.38
N SER A 28 -0.74 5.54 15.10
CA SER A 28 0.30 4.77 14.47
C SER A 28 1.52 5.04 15.33
N ALA A 29 1.69 4.22 16.37
CA ALA A 29 2.98 4.02 16.95
C ALA A 29 3.89 3.83 15.73
N PRO A 30 5.00 4.58 15.63
CA PRO A 30 5.94 4.34 14.55
C PRO A 30 6.14 2.84 14.53
N ILE A 31 5.86 2.20 13.39
CA ILE A 31 6.19 0.79 13.22
C ILE A 31 7.65 0.72 13.66
N THR A 32 7.92 0.00 14.74
CA THR A 32 9.25 -0.05 15.32
C THR A 32 10.09 -0.86 14.34
N HIS A 33 10.56 -0.21 13.28
CA HIS A 33 11.42 -0.77 12.24
C HIS A 33 12.84 -0.92 12.82
N ALA A 34 12.99 -1.84 13.78
CA ALA A 34 14.29 -2.22 14.33
C ALA A 34 14.22 -3.56 15.09
N ASN A 35 13.55 -4.58 14.54
CA ASN A 35 13.71 -5.94 15.04
C ASN A 35 14.76 -6.65 14.18
N GLY A 36 16.00 -6.72 14.67
CA GLY A 36 17.12 -7.40 14.02
C GLY A 36 18.43 -6.63 14.12
N THR A 37 19.51 -7.20 13.57
CA THR A 37 20.82 -6.55 13.53
C THR A 37 20.86 -5.51 12.41
N PRO A 38 21.27 -4.25 12.66
CA PRO A 38 21.47 -3.27 11.60
C PRO A 38 22.45 -3.78 10.54
N ILE A 39 22.17 -3.52 9.26
CA ILE A 39 22.94 -4.08 8.13
C ILE A 39 24.43 -3.71 8.24
N GLU A 40 24.73 -2.49 8.68
CA GLU A 40 26.07 -1.95 8.93
C GLU A 40 26.87 -2.75 9.98
N ASN A 41 26.17 -3.41 10.91
CA ASN A 41 26.77 -4.21 11.98
C ASN A 41 26.93 -5.69 11.60
N ILE A 42 26.47 -6.10 10.40
CA ILE A 42 26.63 -7.45 9.89
C ILE A 42 27.94 -7.55 9.11
N GLY A 43 28.81 -8.46 9.55
CA GLY A 43 30.07 -8.75 8.87
C GLY A 43 29.85 -9.23 7.42
N ARG A 44 30.76 -8.87 6.51
CA ARG A 44 30.65 -9.19 5.08
C ARG A 44 30.37 -10.68 4.77
N PRO A 45 31.02 -11.67 5.43
CA PRO A 45 30.73 -13.08 5.18
C PRO A 45 29.30 -13.47 5.52
N GLU A 46 28.77 -12.95 6.64
CA GLU A 46 27.40 -13.24 7.08
C GLU A 46 26.38 -12.55 6.18
N ARG A 47 26.65 -11.31 5.75
CA ARG A 47 25.80 -10.60 4.79
C ARG A 47 25.64 -11.40 3.49
N VAL A 48 26.74 -11.88 2.91
CA VAL A 48 26.72 -12.70 1.69
C VAL A 48 25.97 -14.02 1.91
N ARG A 49 26.05 -14.60 3.11
CA ARG A 49 25.30 -15.82 3.45
C ARG A 49 23.78 -15.55 3.49
N ILE A 50 23.37 -14.44 4.10
CA ILE A 50 21.96 -14.02 4.17
C ILE A 50 21.44 -13.71 2.77
N GLU A 51 22.20 -12.98 1.94
CA GLU A 51 21.83 -12.69 0.54
C GLU A 51 21.66 -13.99 -0.26
N LYS A 52 22.57 -14.97 -0.14
CA LYS A 52 22.39 -16.27 -0.80
C LYS A 52 21.18 -17.05 -0.32
N MET A 53 20.83 -16.94 0.96
CA MET A 53 19.63 -17.56 1.51
C MET A 53 18.37 -16.92 0.92
N LEU A 54 18.34 -15.59 0.82
CA LEU A 54 17.27 -14.84 0.18
C LEU A 54 17.15 -15.17 -1.31
N ASP A 55 18.26 -15.21 -2.05
CA ASP A 55 18.29 -15.56 -3.47
C ASP A 55 17.59 -16.90 -3.72
N LYS A 56 17.92 -17.90 -2.90
CA LYS A 56 17.33 -19.23 -3.00
C LYS A 56 15.84 -19.21 -2.68
N ALA A 57 15.46 -18.67 -1.51
CA ALA A 57 14.06 -18.69 -1.07
C ALA A 57 13.14 -17.88 -1.99
N LEU A 58 13.61 -16.74 -2.51
CA LEU A 58 12.86 -15.94 -3.45
C LEU A 58 12.76 -16.60 -4.83
N SER A 59 13.82 -17.28 -5.29
CA SER A 59 13.75 -18.06 -6.54
C SER A 59 12.71 -19.18 -6.43
N GLU A 60 12.70 -19.91 -5.32
CA GLU A 60 11.69 -20.96 -5.03
C GLU A 60 10.28 -20.37 -4.92
N ALA A 61 10.12 -19.20 -4.30
CA ALA A 61 8.83 -18.50 -4.25
C ALA A 61 8.36 -18.06 -5.64
N ALA A 62 9.28 -17.56 -6.48
CA ALA A 62 9.00 -17.07 -7.82
C ALA A 62 8.60 -18.18 -8.80
N GLU A 63 9.09 -19.41 -8.61
CA GLU A 63 8.66 -20.59 -9.39
C GLU A 63 7.15 -20.87 -9.26
N ASN A 64 6.53 -20.41 -8.17
CA ASN A 64 5.10 -20.58 -7.92
C ASN A 64 4.25 -19.37 -8.37
N LEU A 65 4.87 -18.34 -8.94
CA LEU A 65 4.15 -17.18 -9.46
C LEU A 65 3.73 -17.41 -10.91
N ALA A 66 2.50 -17.02 -11.23
CA ALA A 66 2.06 -16.95 -12.61
C ALA A 66 2.87 -15.86 -13.34
N LEU A 67 3.43 -16.20 -14.50
CA LEU A 67 4.12 -15.22 -15.34
C LEU A 67 3.12 -14.24 -15.94
N ILE A 68 3.45 -12.96 -15.85
CA ILE A 68 2.73 -11.87 -16.52
C ILE A 68 3.16 -11.84 -17.97
N GLU A 69 2.30 -11.32 -18.85
CA GLU A 69 2.63 -11.11 -20.25
C GLU A 69 3.98 -10.40 -20.43
N GLY A 70 4.83 -10.97 -21.30
CA GLY A 70 6.19 -10.50 -21.56
C GLY A 70 7.27 -11.14 -20.67
N GLN A 71 6.90 -11.67 -19.49
CA GLN A 71 7.85 -12.37 -18.63
C GLN A 71 8.15 -13.77 -19.18
N THR A 72 9.42 -14.17 -19.08
CA THR A 72 9.92 -15.49 -19.50
C THR A 72 10.56 -16.28 -18.36
N GLY A 73 10.50 -15.75 -17.13
CA GLY A 73 11.00 -16.36 -15.91
C GLY A 73 11.74 -15.37 -15.02
N PHE A 74 12.35 -15.86 -13.95
CA PHE A 74 13.07 -15.04 -12.98
C PHE A 74 14.55 -15.45 -12.89
N ASN A 75 15.43 -14.50 -12.55
CA ASN A 75 16.81 -14.77 -12.17
C ASN A 75 17.13 -13.87 -10.97
N ILE A 76 16.73 -14.33 -9.79
CA ILE A 76 16.69 -13.47 -8.60
C ILE A 76 18.07 -13.36 -7.97
N ARG A 77 18.46 -12.12 -7.67
CA ARG A 77 19.62 -11.78 -6.85
C ARG A 77 19.24 -10.71 -5.86
N THR A 78 19.73 -10.83 -4.65
CA THR A 78 19.43 -9.93 -3.55
C THR A 78 20.68 -9.26 -3.03
N ARG A 79 20.49 -8.07 -2.48
CA ARG A 79 21.55 -7.29 -1.87
C ARG A 79 21.01 -6.47 -0.73
N LEU A 80 21.65 -6.57 0.42
CA LEU A 80 21.37 -5.73 1.58
C LEU A 80 22.12 -4.41 1.43
N VAL A 81 21.39 -3.29 1.46
CA VAL A 81 21.94 -1.95 1.24
C VAL A 81 21.86 -1.14 2.54
N PRO A 82 22.97 -0.99 3.29
CA PRO A 82 22.99 -0.27 4.56
C PRO A 82 22.50 1.17 4.44
N GLU A 83 22.89 1.89 3.37
CA GLU A 83 22.64 3.31 3.21
C GLU A 83 21.15 3.65 3.13
N ARG A 84 20.35 2.71 2.62
CA ARG A 84 18.89 2.82 2.48
C ARG A 84 18.14 1.95 3.47
N ARG A 85 18.85 1.15 4.28
CA ARG A 85 18.28 0.14 5.17
C ARG A 85 17.25 -0.76 4.47
N THR A 86 17.52 -1.14 3.22
CA THR A 86 16.58 -1.89 2.37
C THR A 86 17.23 -3.16 1.83
N VAL A 87 16.41 -4.12 1.42
CA VAL A 87 16.84 -5.21 0.55
C VAL A 87 16.49 -4.87 -0.89
N ILE A 88 17.48 -4.87 -1.78
CA ILE A 88 17.25 -4.81 -3.22
C ILE A 88 17.06 -6.23 -3.72
N ILE A 89 15.95 -6.48 -4.41
CA ILE A 89 15.62 -7.74 -5.07
C ILE A 89 15.65 -7.50 -6.59
N ASP A 90 16.73 -7.91 -7.25
CA ASP A 90 16.83 -7.89 -8.71
C ASP A 90 16.20 -9.16 -9.27
N LEU A 91 15.13 -9.03 -10.03
CA LEU A 91 14.39 -10.14 -10.65
C LEU A 91 15.02 -10.64 -11.96
N GLY A 92 15.98 -9.87 -12.50
CA GLY A 92 16.65 -10.14 -13.75
C GLY A 92 15.83 -9.76 -15.00
N GLY A 93 16.49 -9.78 -16.16
CA GLY A 93 15.89 -9.30 -17.42
C GLY A 93 14.74 -10.15 -17.95
N ARG A 94 14.63 -11.42 -17.52
CA ARG A 94 13.52 -12.31 -17.92
C ARG A 94 12.20 -11.98 -17.21
N ALA A 95 12.25 -11.22 -16.12
CA ALA A 95 11.11 -10.85 -15.32
C ALA A 95 10.46 -9.53 -15.76
N VAL A 96 10.94 -8.92 -16.85
CA VAL A 96 10.41 -7.66 -17.37
C VAL A 96 9.08 -7.94 -18.09
N PRO A 97 7.94 -7.38 -17.63
CA PRO A 97 6.66 -7.54 -18.31
C PRO A 97 6.54 -6.63 -19.54
N SER A 98 5.51 -6.90 -20.34
CA SER A 98 5.11 -6.06 -21.47
C SER A 98 4.56 -4.70 -21.00
N HIS A 99 3.82 -4.68 -19.89
CA HIS A 99 3.21 -3.50 -19.30
C HIS A 99 3.42 -3.47 -17.77
N THR A 100 3.47 -2.27 -17.20
CA THR A 100 3.40 -2.06 -15.76
C THR A 100 1.93 -2.04 -15.33
N GLY A 101 1.60 -2.70 -14.22
CA GLY A 101 0.22 -2.87 -13.82
C GLY A 101 0.06 -3.61 -12.49
N ALA A 102 -1.20 -3.84 -12.13
CA ALA A 102 -1.59 -4.41 -10.85
C ALA A 102 -0.97 -5.79 -10.59
N GLU A 103 -0.89 -6.62 -11.61
CA GLU A 103 -0.33 -7.97 -11.52
C GLU A 103 1.15 -7.93 -11.14
N LEU A 104 1.91 -6.94 -11.67
CA LEU A 104 3.32 -6.78 -11.36
C LEU A 104 3.51 -6.35 -9.90
N GLU A 105 2.71 -5.39 -9.44
CA GLU A 105 2.72 -4.94 -8.06
C GLU A 105 2.38 -6.07 -7.10
N ASP A 106 1.40 -6.92 -7.45
CA ASP A 106 1.03 -8.09 -6.66
C ASP A 106 2.17 -9.13 -6.60
N GLN A 107 2.85 -9.40 -7.73
CA GLN A 107 4.04 -10.27 -7.75
C GLN A 107 5.14 -9.72 -6.85
N GLN A 108 5.46 -8.43 -6.98
CA GLN A 108 6.46 -7.74 -6.17
C GLN A 108 6.09 -7.78 -4.69
N HIS A 109 4.83 -7.53 -4.36
CA HIS A 109 4.33 -7.58 -2.99
C HIS A 109 4.51 -8.96 -2.38
N ARG A 110 4.15 -10.04 -3.09
CA ARG A 110 4.35 -11.42 -2.61
C ARG A 110 5.82 -11.74 -2.34
N LEU A 111 6.71 -11.36 -3.25
CA LEU A 111 8.16 -11.58 -3.07
C LEU A 111 8.72 -10.73 -1.92
N ALA A 112 8.26 -9.49 -1.76
CA ALA A 112 8.64 -8.62 -0.65
C ALA A 112 8.24 -9.23 0.69
N LEU A 113 7.03 -9.79 0.81
CA LEU A 113 6.59 -10.47 2.04
C LEU A 113 7.51 -11.64 2.40
N VAL A 114 7.90 -12.47 1.43
CA VAL A 114 8.84 -13.58 1.67
C VAL A 114 10.18 -13.06 2.17
N ALA A 115 10.74 -12.04 1.51
CA ALA A 115 12.02 -11.46 1.92
C ALA A 115 11.95 -10.85 3.33
N LEU A 116 10.92 -10.05 3.60
CA LEU A 116 10.77 -9.34 4.88
C LEU A 116 10.46 -10.30 6.04
N ASP A 117 9.74 -11.40 5.80
CA ASP A 117 9.51 -12.42 6.83
C ASP A 117 10.80 -13.18 7.17
N LEU A 118 11.61 -13.53 6.16
CA LEU A 118 12.92 -14.18 6.38
C LEU A 118 13.93 -13.27 7.11
N LEU A 119 13.84 -11.96 6.91
CA LEU A 119 14.72 -11.00 7.56
C LEU A 119 14.24 -10.61 8.96
N ARG A 120 12.97 -10.87 9.30
CA ARG A 120 12.36 -10.46 10.56
C ARG A 120 13.13 -11.01 11.76
N GLY A 121 13.61 -10.10 12.62
CA GLY A 121 14.38 -10.46 13.82
C GLY A 121 15.83 -10.88 13.54
N VAL A 122 16.23 -10.99 12.27
CA VAL A 122 17.61 -11.30 11.85
C VAL A 122 18.33 -10.02 11.44
N VAL A 123 17.77 -9.29 10.48
CA VAL A 123 18.33 -8.05 9.93
C VAL A 123 17.29 -6.94 10.01
N ALA A 124 17.69 -5.79 10.54
CA ALA A 124 16.84 -4.61 10.54
C ALA A 124 16.81 -4.00 9.13
N VAL A 125 15.66 -4.11 8.46
CA VAL A 125 15.36 -3.46 7.18
C VAL A 125 14.04 -2.70 7.27
N ASP A 126 13.94 -1.59 6.53
CA ASP A 126 12.77 -0.72 6.48
C ASP A 126 11.83 -1.10 5.32
N GLY A 127 12.32 -1.85 4.33
CA GLY A 127 11.53 -2.30 3.18
C GLY A 127 12.30 -3.15 2.17
N ALA A 128 11.67 -3.35 1.01
CA ALA A 128 12.24 -4.04 -0.14
C ALA A 128 12.06 -3.17 -1.40
N GLU A 129 13.11 -3.11 -2.23
CA GLU A 129 13.10 -2.43 -3.53
C GLU A 129 13.30 -3.46 -4.64
N PHE A 130 12.67 -3.25 -5.80
CA PHE A 130 12.78 -4.17 -6.94
C PHE A 130 13.60 -3.57 -8.08
N GLN A 131 14.40 -4.43 -8.71
CA GLN A 131 15.13 -4.11 -9.93
C GLN A 131 14.92 -5.20 -10.98
N PHE A 132 15.18 -4.84 -12.23
CA PHE A 132 15.08 -5.72 -13.39
C PHE A 132 16.37 -5.60 -14.20
N ALA A 133 17.30 -6.52 -13.97
CA ALA A 133 18.66 -6.45 -14.51
C ALA A 133 19.36 -5.13 -14.15
N GLY A 134 19.26 -4.72 -12.89
CA GLY A 134 19.85 -3.48 -12.37
C GLY A 134 19.09 -2.19 -12.65
N HIS A 135 17.95 -2.25 -13.36
CA HIS A 135 17.13 -1.09 -13.69
C HIS A 135 15.83 -1.05 -12.90
N ASP A 136 15.34 0.14 -12.64
CA ASP A 136 13.97 0.34 -12.15
C ASP A 136 12.96 0.06 -13.29
N ILE A 137 11.76 -0.43 -12.96
CA ILE A 137 10.78 -0.77 -14.00
C ILE A 137 10.35 0.44 -14.83
N HIS A 138 10.24 1.63 -14.22
CA HIS A 138 9.84 2.85 -14.93
C HIS A 138 10.93 3.36 -15.88
N GLN A 139 12.18 2.88 -15.74
CA GLN A 139 13.24 3.12 -16.73
C GLN A 139 13.07 2.24 -17.97
N LEU A 140 12.56 1.02 -17.81
CA LEU A 140 12.38 0.04 -18.89
C LEU A 140 11.00 0.16 -19.56
N ARG A 141 10.01 0.63 -18.80
CA ARG A 141 8.60 0.79 -19.15
C ARG A 141 8.11 2.11 -18.56
N PRO A 142 8.49 3.26 -19.16
CA PRO A 142 8.06 4.56 -18.66
C PRO A 142 6.54 4.70 -18.76
N ASP A 143 5.95 5.29 -17.73
CA ASP A 143 4.53 5.56 -17.72
C ASP A 143 4.17 6.51 -18.88
N PRO A 144 3.02 6.29 -19.55
CA PRO A 144 2.57 7.18 -20.60
C PRO A 144 2.44 8.58 -20.03
N LEU A 145 3.16 9.54 -20.63
CA LEU A 145 3.02 10.93 -20.25
C LEU A 145 1.57 11.36 -20.48
N PRO A 146 0.96 12.09 -19.53
CA PRO A 146 -0.37 12.64 -19.77
C PRO A 146 -0.31 13.53 -21.02
N PRO A 147 -1.39 13.58 -21.83
CA PRO A 147 -1.47 14.48 -22.97
C PRO A 147 -1.05 15.88 -22.52
N ILE A 148 -0.06 16.46 -23.20
CA ILE A 148 0.34 17.85 -22.94
C ILE A 148 -0.80 18.71 -23.45
N GLU A 149 -1.75 19.03 -22.59
CA GLU A 149 -2.75 20.05 -22.93
C GLU A 149 -2.01 21.39 -23.14
N PRO A 150 -2.33 22.13 -24.23
CA PRO A 150 -1.71 23.42 -24.48
C PRO A 150 -1.97 24.33 -23.29
N ARG A 151 -0.91 24.57 -22.51
CA ARG A 151 -0.92 25.42 -21.32
C ARG A 151 -1.44 26.79 -21.72
N GLN A 152 -2.70 27.08 -21.44
CA GLN A 152 -3.23 28.44 -21.58
C GLN A 152 -2.33 29.34 -20.73
N ARG A 153 -1.66 30.29 -21.39
CA ARG A 153 -0.79 31.27 -20.73
C ARG A 153 -1.63 32.08 -19.75
N GLN A 154 -1.68 31.65 -18.49
CA GLN A 154 -2.22 32.47 -17.42
C GLN A 154 -1.23 33.61 -17.20
N GLY A 155 -1.67 34.82 -17.56
CA GLY A 155 -0.93 36.05 -17.36
C GLY A 155 -0.46 36.20 -15.92
N SER A 156 0.74 36.76 -15.78
CA SER A 156 1.41 37.08 -14.52
C SER A 156 0.43 37.66 -13.49
N ARG A 157 0.18 36.91 -12.41
CA ARG A 157 -0.50 37.41 -11.21
C ARG A 157 0.50 37.40 -10.06
N THR A 158 0.99 38.60 -9.74
CA THR A 158 1.69 38.97 -8.51
C THR A 158 0.73 38.97 -7.32
N ASN A 159 0.27 37.77 -6.94
CA ASN A 159 -0.29 37.43 -5.64
C ASN A 159 -0.26 35.91 -5.56
N VAL A 160 0.76 35.35 -4.92
CA VAL A 160 0.92 33.89 -4.80
C VAL A 160 -0.10 33.40 -3.78
N ALA A 161 -1.32 33.16 -4.26
CA ALA A 161 -2.29 32.35 -3.51
C ALA A 161 -1.63 30.99 -3.17
N PRO A 162 -1.93 30.40 -2.00
CA PRO A 162 -1.37 29.11 -1.63
C PRO A 162 -1.63 28.08 -2.75
N PRO A 163 -0.68 27.16 -2.99
CA PRO A 163 -0.80 26.17 -4.05
C PRO A 163 -2.09 25.37 -3.85
N LYS A 164 -2.89 25.27 -4.92
CA LYS A 164 -4.05 24.38 -4.93
C LYS A 164 -3.54 22.96 -5.10
N VAL A 165 -3.84 22.09 -4.14
CA VAL A 165 -3.48 20.67 -4.18
C VAL A 165 -4.72 19.86 -4.51
N ALA A 166 -4.61 18.95 -5.48
CA ALA A 166 -5.62 17.93 -5.74
C ALA A 166 -5.18 16.63 -5.05
N LEU A 167 -6.07 16.06 -4.24
CA LEU A 167 -5.90 14.74 -3.64
C LEU A 167 -6.78 13.77 -4.41
N ALA A 168 -6.17 12.79 -5.06
CA ALA A 168 -6.89 11.70 -5.72
C ALA A 168 -6.72 10.45 -4.87
N GLY A 169 -7.84 9.88 -4.40
CA GLY A 169 -7.84 8.51 -3.91
C GLY A 169 -7.72 7.60 -5.12
N GLY A 170 -6.61 6.88 -5.25
CA GLY A 170 -6.47 5.89 -6.32
C GLY A 170 -7.58 4.84 -6.22
N HIS A 171 -8.14 4.46 -7.36
CA HIS A 171 -9.15 3.38 -7.48
C HIS A 171 -10.46 3.60 -6.69
N GLY A 172 -11.29 2.56 -6.66
CA GLY A 172 -12.63 2.51 -6.08
C GLY A 172 -13.42 1.33 -6.64
N LEU A 173 -14.63 1.13 -6.16
CA LEU A 173 -15.50 0.10 -6.72
C LEU A 173 -15.75 0.36 -8.21
N TYR A 174 -15.60 -0.68 -9.03
CA TYR A 174 -16.03 -0.68 -10.43
C TYR A 174 -17.21 -1.62 -10.63
N PHE A 175 -18.02 -1.35 -11.64
CA PHE A 175 -19.11 -2.24 -12.02
C PHE A 175 -18.60 -3.30 -13.01
N ASN A 176 -18.66 -4.56 -12.61
CA ASN A 176 -18.26 -5.68 -13.46
C ASN A 176 -19.47 -6.18 -14.27
N TYR A 177 -19.46 -5.96 -15.59
CA TYR A 177 -20.58 -6.34 -16.45
C TYR A 177 -20.72 -7.85 -16.68
N GLN A 178 -19.65 -8.63 -16.52
CA GLN A 178 -19.70 -10.09 -16.68
C GLN A 178 -20.49 -10.75 -15.53
N TYR A 179 -20.33 -10.22 -14.31
CA TYR A 179 -20.98 -10.74 -13.11
C TYR A 179 -22.16 -9.87 -12.64
N ASN A 180 -22.35 -8.70 -13.25
CA ASN A 180 -23.40 -7.72 -12.93
C ASN A 180 -23.36 -7.27 -11.46
N ASP A 181 -22.17 -7.08 -10.90
CA ASP A 181 -21.93 -6.67 -9.52
C ASP A 181 -20.89 -5.54 -9.39
N TRP A 182 -20.90 -4.85 -8.25
CA TRP A 182 -19.86 -3.89 -7.88
C TRP A 182 -18.71 -4.60 -7.18
N ARG A 183 -17.48 -4.41 -7.65
CA ARG A 183 -16.30 -5.09 -7.13
C ARG A 183 -15.14 -4.13 -6.91
N ALA A 184 -14.30 -4.47 -5.94
CA ALA A 184 -12.99 -3.85 -5.79
C ALA A 184 -12.09 -4.28 -6.96
N GLN A 185 -11.25 -3.37 -7.42
CA GLN A 185 -10.23 -3.65 -8.44
C GLN A 185 -9.11 -4.49 -7.86
N ARG A 186 -8.78 -4.31 -6.57
CA ARG A 186 -7.72 -5.07 -5.89
C ARG A 186 -8.27 -6.15 -4.96
N HIS A 187 -7.50 -7.23 -4.83
CA HIS A 187 -7.71 -8.20 -3.76
C HIS A 187 -7.29 -7.60 -2.40
N PRO A 188 -7.91 -8.04 -1.29
CA PRO A 188 -7.46 -7.63 0.03
C PRO A 188 -6.01 -8.05 0.29
N SER A 189 -5.18 -7.13 0.78
CA SER A 189 -3.85 -7.39 1.32
C SER A 189 -3.89 -7.19 2.84
N ASN A 190 -3.51 -8.23 3.60
CA ASN A 190 -3.53 -8.22 5.07
C ASN A 190 -4.89 -7.81 5.69
N GLY A 191 -5.99 -8.19 5.05
CA GLY A 191 -7.35 -7.85 5.49
C GLY A 191 -7.79 -6.42 5.12
N ILE A 192 -6.98 -5.66 4.39
CA ILE A 192 -7.28 -4.32 3.91
C ILE A 192 -7.46 -4.35 2.39
N THR A 193 -8.52 -3.72 1.88
CA THR A 193 -8.71 -3.52 0.44
C THR A 193 -8.45 -2.06 0.11
N GLU A 194 -7.51 -1.82 -0.80
CA GLU A 194 -7.08 -0.48 -1.20
C GLU A 194 -8.26 0.39 -1.65
N ASP A 195 -9.13 -0.17 -2.49
CA ASP A 195 -10.31 0.49 -3.07
C ASP A 195 -11.29 1.09 -2.04
N PHE A 196 -11.22 0.67 -0.77
CA PHE A 196 -12.01 1.24 0.32
C PHE A 196 -11.25 2.27 1.16
N ILE A 197 -9.93 2.13 1.27
CA ILE A 197 -9.12 2.98 2.16
C ILE A 197 -8.57 4.20 1.44
N THR A 198 -8.13 4.10 0.19
CA THR A 198 -7.56 5.24 -0.55
C THR A 198 -8.57 6.35 -0.82
N PRO A 199 -9.86 6.08 -1.17
CA PRO A 199 -10.85 7.14 -1.27
C PRO A 199 -11.21 7.73 0.09
N TYR A 200 -11.19 6.90 1.15
CA TYR A 200 -11.41 7.36 2.51
C TYR A 200 -10.29 8.32 2.96
N VAL A 201 -9.02 7.93 2.79
CA VAL A 201 -7.86 8.78 3.13
C VAL A 201 -7.86 10.07 2.32
N ALA A 202 -8.21 10.02 1.03
CA ALA A 202 -8.34 11.23 0.21
C ALA A 202 -9.48 12.16 0.68
N ARG A 203 -10.49 11.62 1.38
CA ARG A 203 -11.59 12.40 1.98
C ARG A 203 -11.20 13.05 3.30
N VAL A 204 -10.37 12.40 4.11
CA VAL A 204 -10.07 12.88 5.46
C VAL A 204 -9.10 14.06 5.41
N ALA A 205 -9.60 15.23 5.78
CA ALA A 205 -8.93 16.53 5.72
C ALA A 205 -7.72 16.71 6.67
N TRP A 206 -7.19 15.69 7.35
CA TRP A 206 -6.08 15.89 8.32
C TRP A 206 -4.75 16.33 7.70
N LEU A 207 -4.58 16.22 6.38
CA LEU A 207 -3.44 16.86 5.68
C LEU A 207 -3.57 18.39 5.60
N THR A 208 -4.71 18.98 5.97
CA THR A 208 -4.99 20.42 5.78
C THR A 208 -4.60 21.30 6.96
N ASP A 209 -4.54 20.77 8.18
CA ASP A 209 -4.24 21.57 9.37
C ASP A 209 -2.73 21.77 9.62
N ALA A 210 -1.88 20.89 9.09
CA ALA A 210 -0.44 20.95 9.33
C ALA A 210 0.32 21.99 8.47
N SER A 211 -0.30 22.52 7.40
CA SER A 211 0.44 23.31 6.39
C SER A 211 -0.33 24.45 5.71
N GLY A 212 -1.53 24.80 6.20
CA GLY A 212 -2.30 25.94 5.67
C GLY A 212 -2.77 25.76 4.21
N ILE A 213 -2.81 24.50 3.74
CA ILE A 213 -3.24 24.14 2.39
C ILE A 213 -4.77 24.11 2.35
N LYS A 214 -5.36 24.99 1.55
CA LYS A 214 -6.80 24.96 1.27
C LYS A 214 -7.10 23.86 0.27
N THR A 215 -7.81 22.81 0.71
CA THR A 215 -8.37 21.81 -0.18
C THR A 215 -9.76 22.23 -0.64
N LYS A 216 -10.16 21.76 -1.83
CA LYS A 216 -11.54 21.79 -2.28
C LYS A 216 -11.92 20.35 -2.52
N GLU A 217 -13.06 19.92 -1.98
CA GLU A 217 -13.61 18.60 -2.28
C GLU A 217 -13.80 18.50 -3.80
N VAL A 218 -13.16 17.51 -4.41
CA VAL A 218 -13.39 17.15 -5.81
C VAL A 218 -14.52 16.14 -5.79
N GLU A 219 -15.59 16.41 -6.53
CA GLU A 219 -16.71 15.50 -6.69
C GLU A 219 -16.17 14.18 -7.29
N TYR A 220 -16.35 13.09 -6.54
CA TYR A 220 -15.87 11.78 -6.96
C TYR A 220 -16.65 11.33 -8.19
N THR A 221 -16.00 11.37 -9.35
CA THR A 221 -16.49 10.66 -10.53
C THR A 221 -16.12 9.20 -10.39
N TYR A 222 -17.11 8.35 -10.12
CA TYR A 222 -17.01 6.92 -10.38
C TYR A 222 -16.76 6.75 -11.88
N SER A 223 -15.52 6.43 -12.28
CA SER A 223 -15.22 6.17 -13.68
C SER A 223 -15.67 4.76 -14.04
N CYS A 224 -16.69 4.65 -14.87
CA CYS A 224 -17.05 3.41 -15.53
C CYS A 224 -15.97 3.09 -16.59
N THR A 225 -15.07 2.16 -16.29
CA THR A 225 -14.31 1.49 -17.34
C THR A 225 -15.20 0.43 -17.98
N ALA A 226 -15.66 0.69 -19.21
CA ALA A 226 -16.19 -0.36 -20.06
C ALA A 226 -15.00 -1.25 -20.44
N ASN A 227 -15.02 -2.52 -20.04
CA ASN A 227 -14.03 -3.48 -20.50
C ASN A 227 -14.17 -3.63 -22.02
N ALA A 228 -13.07 -3.45 -22.74
CA ALA A 228 -12.88 -3.88 -24.12
C ALA A 228 -12.47 -5.37 -24.14
#